data_AF-S4P9U9-F1
#
_entry.id   AF-S4P9U9-F1
#
_cell.length_a   1.000
_cell.length_b   1.000
_cell.length_c   1.000
_cell.angle_alpha   90.00
_cell.angle_beta   90.00
_cell.angle_gamma   90.00
#
_symmetry.space_group_name_H-M   'P 1'
#
loop_
_entity.id
_entity.type
_entity.pdbx_description
1 polymer ?
#
loop_
_entity_poly.entity_id
_entity_poly.type
_entity_poly.pdbx_seq_one_letter_code
_entity_poly.pdbx_strand_id
1 'polypeptide(L)'
;MNMNGILKSDDMITRFFRIATQMCIENVYQLLTEDRMNPPPVPPKRDKYYAMCDSFIKLVSLLIKNTADTGNPTPKLNLLNKILGIIAGCLLQDQEEHGANFQQLPYHRLLLILFLDMNMA
;
A
#
# COMPACT_ATOMS: atom_id res chain seq x y z
N MET A 1 4.51 12.77 -10.71
CA MET A 1 4.41 13.23 -9.30
C MET A 1 4.84 14.68 -9.11
N ASN A 2 6.03 15.09 -9.60
CA ASN A 2 6.55 16.45 -9.40
C ASN A 2 5.69 17.56 -10.06
N MET A 3 5.33 17.42 -11.34
CA MET A 3 4.49 18.40 -12.05
C MET A 3 3.10 18.57 -11.41
N ASN A 4 2.53 17.50 -10.88
CA ASN A 4 1.23 17.51 -10.18
C ASN A 4 1.33 18.04 -8.74
N GLY A 5 2.51 18.47 -8.29
CA GLY A 5 2.70 19.05 -6.97
C GLY A 5 2.69 18.08 -5.79
N ILE A 6 2.63 16.77 -6.04
CA ILE A 6 2.54 15.74 -4.99
C ILE A 6 3.79 15.75 -4.08
N LEU A 7 4.95 16.05 -4.63
CA LEU A 7 6.23 16.05 -3.92
C LEU A 7 6.61 17.42 -3.33
N LYS A 8 5.71 18.42 -3.39
CA LYS A 8 6.01 19.80 -2.97
C LYS A 8 6.09 19.99 -1.46
N SER A 9 5.40 19.16 -0.69
CA SER A 9 5.40 19.25 0.77
C SER A 9 5.21 17.88 1.41
N ASP A 10 5.65 17.78 2.66
CA ASP A 10 5.54 16.56 3.43
C ASP A 10 4.06 16.14 3.67
N ASP A 11 3.15 17.11 3.82
CA ASP A 11 1.69 16.89 3.92
C ASP A 11 1.11 16.31 2.62
N MET A 12 1.48 16.84 1.46
CA MET A 12 1.02 16.31 0.17
C MET A 12 1.50 14.88 -0.06
N ILE A 13 2.74 14.58 0.34
CA ILE A 13 3.30 13.23 0.30
C ILE A 13 2.50 12.30 1.22
N THR A 14 2.23 12.72 2.47
CA THR A 14 1.42 11.94 3.42
C THR A 14 0.05 11.63 2.84
N ARG A 15 -0.65 12.64 2.31
CA ARG A 15 -1.98 12.48 1.73
C ARG A 15 -1.97 11.55 0.52
N PHE A 16 -1.00 11.71 -0.37
CA PHE A 16 -0.87 10.83 -1.54
C PHE A 16 -0.76 9.36 -1.13
N PHE A 17 0.16 9.03 -0.20
CA PHE A 17 0.33 7.66 0.23
C PHE A 17 -0.87 7.11 0.98
N ARG A 18 -1.56 7.94 1.78
CA ARG A 18 -2.80 7.56 2.45
C ARG A 18 -3.89 7.21 1.43
N ILE A 19 -4.15 8.10 0.48
CA ILE A 19 -5.17 7.89 -0.57
C ILE A 19 -4.83 6.67 -1.42
N ALA A 20 -3.57 6.54 -1.86
CA ALA A 20 -3.14 5.39 -2.66
C ALA A 20 -3.29 4.06 -1.90
N THR A 21 -3.00 4.05 -0.60
CA THR A 21 -3.23 2.89 0.27
C THR A 21 -4.71 2.54 0.34
N GLN A 22 -5.58 3.54 0.60
CA GLN A 22 -7.03 3.36 0.64
C GLN A 22 -7.59 2.82 -0.68
N MET A 23 -7.14 3.36 -1.81
CA MET A 23 -7.56 2.85 -3.14
C MET A 23 -7.19 1.38 -3.35
N CYS A 24 -5.99 0.95 -2.90
CA CYS A 24 -5.59 -0.46 -2.98
C CYS A 24 -6.53 -1.34 -2.14
N ILE A 25 -6.87 -0.89 -0.94
CA ILE A 25 -7.75 -1.60 -0.01
C ILE A 25 -9.17 -1.70 -0.60
N GLU A 26 -9.75 -0.56 -0.99
CA GLU A 26 -11.08 -0.47 -1.61
C GLU A 26 -11.19 -1.38 -2.83
N ASN A 27 -10.16 -1.41 -3.68
CA ASN A 27 -10.13 -2.30 -4.84
C ASN A 27 -10.24 -3.78 -4.43
N VAL A 28 -9.53 -4.20 -3.38
CA VAL A 28 -9.63 -5.58 -2.88
C VAL A 28 -11.01 -5.87 -2.29
N TYR A 29 -11.59 -4.96 -1.51
CA TYR A 29 -12.95 -5.11 -0.99
C TYR A 29 -13.99 -5.22 -2.13
N GLN A 30 -13.87 -4.39 -3.18
CA GLN A 30 -14.73 -4.45 -4.36
C GLN A 30 -14.64 -5.81 -5.03
N LEU A 31 -13.42 -6.26 -5.34
CA LEU A 31 -13.19 -7.56 -5.99
C LEU A 31 -13.71 -8.74 -5.15
N LEU A 32 -13.53 -8.72 -3.83
CA LEU A 32 -14.07 -9.73 -2.92
C LEU A 32 -15.60 -9.71 -2.88
N THR A 33 -16.20 -8.52 -2.95
CA THR A 33 -17.66 -8.35 -2.97
C THR A 33 -18.23 -8.85 -4.30
N GLU A 34 -17.60 -8.53 -5.42
CA GLU A 34 -17.96 -9.03 -6.75
C GLU A 34 -17.94 -10.55 -6.80
N ASP A 35 -16.86 -11.19 -6.31
CA ASP A 35 -16.75 -12.65 -6.32
C ASP A 35 -17.73 -13.33 -5.33
N ARG A 36 -18.21 -12.62 -4.29
CA ARG A 36 -19.29 -13.10 -3.41
C ARG A 36 -20.66 -13.00 -4.08
N MET A 37 -20.92 -11.92 -4.81
CA MET A 37 -22.21 -11.66 -5.46
C MET A 37 -22.37 -12.49 -6.75
N ASN A 38 -21.29 -12.66 -7.50
CA ASN A 38 -21.24 -13.43 -8.74
C ASN A 38 -20.07 -14.43 -8.69
N PRO A 39 -20.25 -15.57 -8.01
CA PRO A 39 -19.19 -16.55 -7.85
C PRO A 39 -18.72 -17.08 -9.22
N PRO A 40 -17.43 -16.94 -9.56
CA PRO A 40 -16.93 -17.49 -10.81
C PRO A 40 -17.00 -19.03 -10.80
N PRO A 41 -17.18 -19.67 -11.97
CA PRO A 41 -17.25 -21.13 -12.08
C PRO A 41 -15.95 -21.84 -11.68
N VAL A 42 -14.84 -21.10 -11.63
CA VAL A 42 -13.52 -21.56 -11.18
C VAL A 42 -13.06 -20.63 -10.05
N PRO A 43 -12.47 -21.15 -8.96
CA PRO A 43 -11.96 -20.33 -7.88
C PRO A 43 -11.01 -19.22 -8.40
N PRO A 44 -11.21 -17.96 -8.00
CA PRO A 44 -10.39 -16.86 -8.47
C PRO A 44 -8.95 -17.03 -7.98
N LYS A 45 -7.98 -16.77 -8.87
CA LYS A 45 -6.57 -16.73 -8.48
C LYS A 45 -6.34 -15.52 -7.59
N ARG A 46 -5.68 -15.73 -6.45
CA ARG A 46 -5.43 -14.65 -5.47
C ARG A 46 -4.65 -13.46 -6.06
N ASP A 47 -3.85 -13.71 -7.10
CA ASP A 47 -3.10 -12.69 -7.84
C ASP A 47 -4.01 -11.58 -8.41
N LYS A 48 -5.28 -11.89 -8.74
CA LYS A 48 -6.28 -10.92 -9.18
C LYS A 48 -6.45 -9.78 -8.17
N TYR A 49 -6.43 -10.09 -6.87
CA TYR A 49 -6.60 -9.09 -5.82
C TYR A 49 -5.33 -8.28 -5.56
N TYR A 50 -4.16 -8.78 -5.96
CA TYR A 50 -2.88 -8.19 -5.56
C TYR A 50 -2.29 -7.23 -6.58
N ALA A 51 -2.77 -7.20 -7.82
CA ALA A 51 -2.18 -6.41 -8.89
C ALA A 51 -1.99 -4.92 -8.53
N MET A 52 -3.00 -4.29 -7.91
CA MET A 52 -2.92 -2.90 -7.49
C MET A 52 -1.96 -2.70 -6.30
N CYS A 53 -2.04 -3.58 -5.29
CA CYS A 53 -1.13 -3.58 -4.14
C CYS A 53 0.33 -3.71 -4.56
N ASP A 54 0.64 -4.65 -5.44
CA ASP A 54 2.00 -4.92 -5.92
C ASP A 54 2.56 -3.73 -6.71
N SER A 55 1.73 -3.15 -7.58
CA SER A 55 2.10 -1.95 -8.36
C SER A 55 2.39 -0.76 -7.44
N PHE A 56 1.56 -0.56 -6.42
CA PHE A 56 1.74 0.51 -5.45
C PHE A 56 3.01 0.32 -4.62
N ILE A 57 3.26 -0.88 -4.08
CA ILE A 57 4.48 -1.15 -3.30
C ILE A 57 5.72 -1.05 -4.18
N LYS A 58 5.64 -1.38 -5.47
CA LYS A 58 6.77 -1.19 -6.38
C LYS A 58 7.14 0.29 -6.51
N LEU A 59 6.14 1.17 -6.63
CA LEU A 59 6.36 2.61 -6.61
C LEU A 59 6.98 3.08 -5.28
N VAL A 60 6.43 2.63 -4.15
CA VAL A 60 6.98 2.95 -2.81
C VAL A 60 8.44 2.54 -2.69
N SER A 61 8.75 1.30 -3.07
CA SER A 61 10.10 0.75 -2.99
C SER A 61 11.07 1.52 -3.86
N LEU A 62 10.66 1.92 -5.08
CA LEU A 62 11.46 2.78 -5.94
C LEU A 62 11.68 4.17 -5.32
N LEU A 63 10.66 4.77 -4.69
CA LEU A 63 10.81 6.09 -4.04
C LEU A 63 11.80 6.02 -2.86
N ILE A 64 11.71 4.98 -2.03
CA ILE A 64 12.65 4.77 -0.91
C ILE A 64 14.07 4.53 -1.44
N LYS A 65 14.25 3.66 -2.44
CA LYS A 65 15.56 3.36 -3.02
C LYS A 65 16.22 4.56 -3.69
N ASN A 66 15.43 5.42 -4.34
CA ASN A 66 15.91 6.64 -5.01
C ASN A 66 15.98 7.87 -4.09
N THR A 67 15.56 7.75 -2.83
CA THR A 67 15.79 8.82 -1.85
C THR A 67 17.30 8.96 -1.63
N ALA A 68 17.80 10.19 -1.66
CA ALA A 68 19.23 10.49 -1.67
C ALA A 68 19.99 9.76 -0.54
N ASP A 69 21.08 9.11 -0.93
CA ASP A 69 21.93 8.29 -0.06
C ASP A 69 23.38 8.74 -0.21
N THR A 70 23.69 9.91 0.31
CA THR A 70 25.07 10.43 0.38
C THR A 70 25.83 9.75 1.53
N GLY A 71 25.72 8.43 1.65
CA GLY A 71 26.27 7.63 2.76
C GLY A 71 25.48 7.74 4.08
N ASN A 72 24.31 8.39 4.07
CA ASN A 72 23.44 8.52 5.23
C ASN A 72 22.10 7.83 4.96
N PRO A 73 21.77 6.71 5.64
CA PRO A 73 20.52 5.98 5.42
C PRO A 73 19.30 6.67 6.06
N THR A 74 19.49 7.70 6.89
CA THR A 74 18.43 8.34 7.68
C THR A 74 17.22 8.80 6.84
N PRO A 75 17.40 9.48 5.67
CA PRO A 75 16.25 9.89 4.85
C PRO A 75 15.41 8.72 4.34
N LYS A 76 16.07 7.61 3.94
CA LYS A 76 15.40 6.38 3.50
C LYS A 76 14.59 5.75 4.63
N LEU A 77 15.19 5.66 5.83
CA LEU A 77 14.54 5.11 7.02
C LEU A 77 13.34 5.96 7.47
N ASN A 78 13.47 7.30 7.42
CA ASN A 78 12.38 8.21 7.74
C ASN A 78 11.19 8.03 6.79
N LEU A 79 11.46 7.92 5.48
CA LEU A 79 10.41 7.66 4.51
C LEU A 79 9.77 6.28 4.73
N LEU A 80 10.56 5.23 4.94
CA LEU A 80 10.04 3.88 5.23
C LEU A 80 9.13 3.89 6.46
N ASN A 81 9.58 4.46 7.58
CA ASN A 81 8.80 4.57 8.81
C ASN A 81 7.52 5.36 8.59
N LYS A 82 7.58 6.43 7.79
CA LYS A 82 6.39 7.22 7.43
C LYS A 82 5.38 6.40 6.64
N ILE A 83 5.80 5.61 5.65
CA ILE A 83 4.91 4.74 4.88
C ILE A 83 4.29 3.66 5.77
N LEU A 84 5.10 3.00 6.60
CA LEU A 84 4.62 1.99 7.54
C LEU A 84 3.57 2.58 8.49
N GLY A 85 3.82 3.78 9.01
CA GLY A 85 2.86 4.51 9.85
C GLY A 85 1.56 4.83 9.13
N ILE A 86 1.61 5.22 7.86
CA ILE A 86 0.41 5.47 7.04
C ILE A 86 -0.40 4.18 6.82
N ILE A 87 0.27 3.08 6.43
CA ILE A 87 -0.39 1.78 6.23
C ILE A 87 -1.02 1.28 7.54
N ALA A 88 -0.30 1.38 8.66
CA ALA A 88 -0.80 1.00 9.98
C ALA A 88 -1.99 1.87 10.41
N GLY A 89 -1.93 3.19 10.16
CA GLY A 89 -3.05 4.09 10.43
C GLY A 89 -4.30 3.74 9.63
N CYS A 90 -4.16 3.44 8.33
CA CYS A 90 -5.26 2.94 7.52
C CYS A 90 -5.79 1.60 8.02
N LEU A 91 -4.91 0.67 8.41
CA LEU A 91 -5.30 -0.64 8.93
C LEU A 91 -6.13 -0.53 10.19
N LEU A 92 -5.66 0.24 11.18
CA LEU A 92 -6.36 0.40 12.45
C LEU A 92 -7.72 1.06 12.26
N GLN A 93 -7.78 2.11 11.43
CA GLN A 93 -9.03 2.78 11.09
C GLN A 93 -10.02 1.82 10.41
N ASP A 94 -9.56 1.05 9.42
CA ASP A 94 -10.40 0.11 8.69
C ASP A 94 -10.92 -1.05 9.56
N GLN A 95 -10.08 -1.55 10.48
CA GLN A 95 -10.48 -2.55 11.47
C GLN A 95 -11.55 -2.01 12.44
N GLU A 96 -11.42 -0.76 12.87
CA GLU A 96 -12.40 -0.10 13.73
C GLU A 96 -13.74 0.10 13.01
N GLU A 97 -13.71 0.51 11.74
CA GLU A 97 -14.91 0.76 10.92
C GLU A 97 -15.64 -0.54 10.51
N HIS A 98 -14.91 -1.58 10.10
CA HIS A 98 -15.52 -2.80 9.55
C HIS A 98 -15.69 -3.94 10.56
N GLY A 99 -14.96 -3.93 11.69
CA GLY A 99 -15.04 -4.96 12.73
C GLY A 99 -14.86 -6.37 12.18
N ALA A 100 -15.91 -7.20 12.28
CA ALA A 100 -15.89 -8.59 11.79
C ALA A 100 -15.80 -8.71 10.25
N ASN A 101 -16.12 -7.64 9.51
CA ASN A 101 -16.06 -7.62 8.05
C ASN A 101 -14.68 -7.19 7.51
N PHE A 102 -13.76 -6.82 8.40
CA PHE A 102 -12.41 -6.40 8.03
C PHE A 102 -11.71 -7.44 7.14
N GLN A 103 -11.04 -6.96 6.10
CA GLN A 103 -10.24 -7.78 5.22
C GLN A 103 -8.75 -7.49 5.45
N GLN A 104 -8.05 -8.40 6.15
CA GLN A 104 -6.60 -8.30 6.37
C GLN A 104 -5.76 -8.50 5.10
N LEU A 105 -6.37 -9.03 4.04
CA LEU A 105 -5.72 -9.46 2.80
C LEU A 105 -4.86 -8.37 2.11
N PRO A 106 -5.38 -7.15 1.81
CA PRO A 106 -4.59 -6.09 1.20
C PRO A 106 -3.42 -5.67 2.08
N TYR A 107 -3.64 -5.45 3.38
CA TYR A 107 -2.59 -5.01 4.31
C TYR A 107 -1.44 -6.01 4.43
N HIS A 108 -1.77 -7.30 4.56
CA HIS A 108 -0.77 -8.36 4.57
C HIS A 108 0.07 -8.35 3.29
N ARG A 109 -0.56 -8.19 2.12
CA ARG A 109 0.16 -8.13 0.84
C ARG A 109 1.08 -6.90 0.77
N LEU A 110 0.58 -5.72 1.13
CA LEU A 110 1.35 -4.48 1.12
C LEU A 110 2.62 -4.60 1.98
N LEU A 111 2.48 -5.09 3.22
CA LEU A 111 3.59 -5.24 4.16
C LEU A 111 4.58 -6.32 3.72
N LEU A 112 4.09 -7.47 3.24
CA LEU A 112 4.92 -8.57 2.79
C LEU A 112 5.78 -8.18 1.59
N ILE A 113 5.18 -7.58 0.56
CA ILE A 113 5.92 -7.20 -0.65
C ILE A 113 6.91 -6.08 -0.32
N LEU A 114 6.55 -5.13 0.55
CA LEU A 114 7.47 -4.07 0.97
C LEU A 114 8.68 -4.68 1.70
N PHE A 115 8.46 -5.60 2.62
CA PHE A 115 9.52 -6.30 3.33
C PHE A 115 10.45 -7.07 2.37
N LEU A 116 9.89 -7.80 1.41
CA LEU A 116 10.67 -8.54 0.41
C LEU A 116 11.47 -7.60 -0.48
N ASP A 117 10.87 -6.54 -1.01
CA ASP A 117 11.55 -5.58 -1.91
C ASP A 117 12.64 -4.78 -1.18
N MET A 118 12.51 -4.55 0.13
CA MET A 118 13.52 -3.89 0.95
C MET A 118 14.65 -4.82 1.39
N ASN A 119 14.41 -6.13 1.51
CA ASN A 119 15.47 -7.11 1.81
C ASN A 119 16.25 -7.57 0.58
N MET A 120 15.65 -7.53 -0.62
CA MET A 120 16.33 -7.82 -1.88
C MET A 120 17.17 -6.63 -2.39
N ALA A 121 17.52 -5.68 -1.52
CA ALA A 121 18.25 -4.45 -1.85
C ALA A 121 19.68 -4.50 -1.30
#